data_AF-A0A172WF83-F1
#
_entry.id   AF-A0A172WF83-F1
#
_cell.length_a   1.000
_cell.length_b   1.000
_cell.length_c   1.000
_cell.angle_alpha   90.00
_cell.angle_beta   90.00
_cell.angle_gamma   90.00
#
_symmetry.space_group_name_H-M   'P 1'
#
loop_
_entity.id
_entity.type
_entity.pdbx_description
1 polymer ?
#
loop_
_entity_poly.entity_id
_entity_poly.type
_entity_poly.pdbx_seq_one_letter_code
_entity_poly.pdbx_strand_id
1 'polypeptide(L)'
;MDLVRILSKLDSAGATHLAITGGEPFLHPELERIIRYIYLSTKLNFTVLTNGAIFREEVINLLSKVREVGGLFISLDDVDSENHNEFRGTPGAWEQTGESIRLTKPKSHL
;
A
#
# COMPACT_ATOMS: atom_id res chain seq x y z
N MET A 1 -14.48 -0.51 -15.38
CA MET A 1 -14.29 0.64 -16.30
C MET A 1 -14.28 1.97 -15.56
N ASP A 2 -14.92 2.08 -14.39
CA ASP A 2 -15.06 3.37 -13.70
C ASP A 2 -13.80 3.89 -13.00
N LEU A 3 -13.01 3.02 -12.36
CA LEU A 3 -11.80 3.46 -11.65
C LEU A 3 -10.78 4.14 -12.56
N VAL A 4 -10.52 3.55 -13.73
CA VAL A 4 -9.66 4.12 -14.79
C VAL A 4 -10.15 5.52 -15.19
N ARG A 5 -11.46 5.67 -15.40
CA ARG A 5 -12.07 6.95 -15.73
C ARG A 5 -11.93 7.97 -14.61
N ILE A 6 -12.05 7.55 -13.34
CA ILE A 6 -11.85 8.42 -12.17
C ILE A 6 -10.40 8.87 -12.08
N LEU A 7 -9.44 7.95 -12.20
CA LEU A 7 -8.01 8.25 -12.14
C LEU A 7 -7.58 9.23 -13.23
N SER A 8 -8.04 9.02 -14.47
CA SER A 8 -7.78 9.94 -15.58
C SER A 8 -8.37 11.33 -15.35
N LYS A 9 -9.56 11.43 -14.75
CA LYS A 9 -10.16 12.71 -14.39
C LYS A 9 -9.38 13.42 -13.29
N LEU A 10 -8.94 12.69 -12.25
CA LEU A 10 -8.14 13.26 -11.16
C LEU A 10 -6.82 13.82 -11.69
N ASP A 11 -6.12 13.05 -12.52
CA ASP A 11 -4.87 13.48 -13.17
C ASP A 11 -5.09 14.74 -14.02
N SER A 12 -6.15 14.76 -14.84
CA SER A 12 -6.48 15.93 -15.68
C SER A 12 -6.91 17.16 -14.87
N ALA A 13 -7.46 16.96 -13.67
CA ALA A 13 -7.84 18.03 -12.76
C ALA A 13 -6.65 18.60 -11.97
N GLY A 14 -5.44 18.08 -12.15
CA GLY A 14 -4.23 18.54 -11.48
C GLY A 14 -4.04 17.95 -10.07
N ALA A 15 -4.70 16.83 -9.76
CA ALA A 15 -4.35 16.09 -8.55
C ALA A 15 -2.89 15.61 -8.64
N THR A 16 -2.19 15.65 -7.51
CA THR A 16 -0.76 15.30 -7.46
C THR A 16 -0.48 14.03 -6.68
N HIS A 17 -1.42 13.60 -5.83
CA HIS A 17 -1.27 12.44 -4.96
C HIS A 17 -2.56 11.64 -4.80
N LEU A 18 -2.44 10.33 -4.72
CA LEU A 18 -3.52 9.38 -4.44
C LEU A 18 -3.14 8.48 -3.25
N ALA A 19 -4.04 8.28 -2.31
CA ALA A 19 -3.90 7.23 -1.29
C ALA A 19 -4.74 6.01 -1.68
N ILE A 20 -4.08 4.88 -1.94
CA ILE A 20 -4.73 3.58 -2.10
C ILE A 20 -4.93 3.02 -0.70
N THR A 21 -6.19 3.01 -0.29
CA THR A 21 -6.68 2.53 1.00
C THR A 21 -7.79 1.51 0.76
N GLY A 22 -8.70 1.34 1.73
CA GLY A 22 -9.87 0.48 1.66
C GLY A 22 -10.11 -0.13 3.03
N GLY A 23 -10.61 -1.37 3.05
CA GLY A 23 -10.34 -2.26 4.18
C GLY A 23 -8.85 -2.62 4.19
N GLU A 24 -8.49 -3.71 3.51
CA GLU A 24 -7.08 -4.08 3.27
C GLU A 24 -6.79 -4.10 1.75
N PRO A 25 -5.96 -3.17 1.22
CA PRO A 25 -5.70 -3.12 -0.23
C PRO A 25 -5.15 -4.40 -0.81
N PHE A 26 -4.28 -5.12 -0.09
CA PHE A 26 -3.66 -6.34 -0.61
C PHE A 26 -4.65 -7.48 -0.89
N LEU A 27 -5.85 -7.42 -0.30
CA LEU A 27 -6.97 -8.33 -0.59
C LEU A 27 -7.72 -7.97 -1.88
N HIS A 28 -7.54 -6.76 -2.43
CA HIS A 28 -8.23 -6.38 -3.65
C HIS A 28 -7.62 -7.13 -4.85
N PRO A 29 -8.43 -7.90 -5.63
CA PRO A 29 -7.91 -8.76 -6.69
C PRO A 29 -7.18 -7.96 -7.77
N GLU A 30 -7.72 -6.79 -8.12
CA GLU A 30 -7.17 -5.93 -9.17
C GLU A 30 -6.08 -4.95 -8.69
N LEU A 31 -5.58 -5.05 -7.44
CA LEU A 31 -4.62 -4.07 -6.91
C LEU A 31 -3.41 -3.88 -7.83
N GLU A 32 -2.82 -4.97 -8.32
CA GLU A 32 -1.69 -4.92 -9.24
C GLU A 32 -2.03 -4.12 -10.52
N ARG A 33 -3.20 -4.37 -11.10
CA ARG A 33 -3.65 -3.68 -12.32
C ARG A 33 -3.86 -2.19 -12.08
N ILE A 34 -4.37 -1.82 -10.90
CA ILE A 34 -4.57 -0.43 -10.49
C ILE A 34 -3.22 0.28 -10.39
N ILE A 35 -2.26 -0.32 -9.69
CA ILE A 35 -0.90 0.22 -9.54
C ILE A 35 -0.24 0.42 -10.92
N ARG A 36 -0.33 -0.58 -11.81
CA ARG A 36 0.20 -0.49 -13.18
C ARG A 36 -0.44 0.64 -13.96
N TYR A 37 -1.76 0.83 -13.85
CA TYR A 37 -2.45 1.90 -14.55
C TYR A 37 -2.01 3.28 -14.06
N ILE A 38 -1.92 3.49 -12.75
CA ILE A 38 -1.44 4.74 -12.17
C ILE A 38 -0.03 5.03 -12.69
N TYR A 39 0.87 4.05 -12.59
CA TYR A 39 2.26 4.17 -13.03
C TYR A 39 2.42 4.46 -14.53
N LEU A 40 1.68 3.74 -15.39
CA LEU A 40 1.88 3.82 -16.84
C LEU A 40 1.06 4.90 -17.52
N SER A 41 0.02 5.43 -16.88
CA SER A 41 -1.01 6.22 -17.56
C SER A 41 -1.39 7.51 -16.84
N THR A 42 -0.77 7.84 -15.71
CA THR A 42 -1.06 9.09 -14.97
C THR A 42 0.24 9.73 -14.47
N LYS A 43 0.19 10.99 -14.06
CA LYS A 43 1.30 11.67 -13.36
C LYS A 43 1.11 11.69 -11.84
N LEU A 44 0.17 10.90 -11.34
CA LEU A 44 -0.17 10.84 -9.92
C LEU A 44 0.93 10.09 -9.16
N ASN A 45 1.43 10.70 -8.10
CA ASN A 45 2.11 9.92 -7.06
C ASN A 45 1.06 9.15 -6.25
N PHE A 46 1.45 8.03 -5.67
CA PHE A 46 0.53 7.30 -4.82
C PHE A 46 1.20 6.60 -3.64
N THR A 47 0.43 6.41 -2.58
CA THR A 47 0.81 5.62 -1.40
C THR A 47 -0.16 4.47 -1.23
N VAL A 48 0.31 3.35 -0.71
CA VAL A 48 -0.55 2.22 -0.31
C VAL A 48 -0.56 2.17 1.22
N LEU A 49 -1.75 2.20 1.83
CA LEU A 49 -1.93 2.10 3.28
C LEU A 49 -2.46 0.70 3.61
N THR A 50 -1.75 -0.05 4.44
CA THR A 50 -2.06 -1.45 4.76
C THR A 50 -2.03 -1.69 6.27
N ASN A 51 -2.80 -2.69 6.72
CA ASN A 51 -2.72 -3.22 8.08
C ASN A 51 -1.48 -4.11 8.28
N GLY A 52 -0.76 -4.45 7.22
CA GLY A 52 0.48 -5.23 7.32
C GLY A 52 0.30 -6.72 7.61
N ALA A 53 -0.92 -7.26 7.62
CA ALA A 53 -1.17 -8.66 7.92
C ALA A 53 -0.92 -9.59 6.72
N ILE A 54 -1.13 -9.08 5.49
CA ILE A 54 -1.06 -9.88 4.27
C ILE A 54 -0.30 -9.12 3.19
N PHE A 55 0.67 -9.78 2.59
CA PHE A 55 1.38 -9.27 1.43
C PHE A 55 1.32 -10.25 0.27
N ARG A 56 1.15 -9.69 -0.93
CA ARG A 56 1.29 -10.39 -2.19
C ARG A 56 2.64 -10.04 -2.78
N GLU A 57 3.48 -11.05 -2.97
CA GLU A 57 4.88 -10.87 -3.39
C GLU A 57 4.96 -10.13 -4.73
N GLU A 58 4.07 -10.44 -5.67
CA GLU A 58 3.99 -9.79 -6.97
C GLU A 58 3.68 -8.28 -6.86
N VAL A 59 2.84 -7.89 -5.89
CA VAL A 59 2.49 -6.48 -5.65
C VAL A 59 3.65 -5.74 -4.99
N ILE A 60 4.32 -6.34 -4.00
CA ILE A 60 5.51 -5.76 -3.37
C ILE A 60 6.64 -5.58 -4.39
N ASN A 61 6.88 -6.61 -5.22
CA ASN A 61 7.86 -6.55 -6.30
C ASN A 61 7.51 -5.46 -7.31
N LEU A 62 6.23 -5.26 -7.63
CA LEU A 62 5.79 -4.15 -8.48
C LEU A 62 6.06 -2.80 -7.81
N LEU A 63 5.63 -2.61 -6.56
CA LEU A 63 5.82 -1.35 -5.81
C LEU A 63 7.29 -0.94 -5.73
N SER A 64 8.22 -1.89 -5.56
CA SER A 64 9.66 -1.61 -5.53
C SER A 64 10.24 -1.08 -6.85
N LYS A 65 9.54 -1.25 -7.98
CA LYS A 65 9.98 -0.86 -9.32
C LYS A 65 9.36 0.45 -9.82
N VAL A 66 8.28 0.88 -9.20
CA VAL A 66 7.54 2.10 -9.60
C VAL A 66 8.22 3.32 -8.94
N ARG A 67 8.52 4.36 -9.73
CA ARG A 67 9.26 5.54 -9.25
C ARG A 67 8.37 6.55 -8.53
N GLU A 68 7.08 6.51 -8.82
CA GLU A 68 6.01 7.42 -8.39
C GLU A 68 5.31 6.90 -7.11
N VAL A 69 5.82 5.82 -6.51
CA VAL A 69 5.36 5.34 -5.20
C VAL A 69 5.90 6.27 -4.12
N GLY A 70 5.01 7.02 -3.49
CA GLY A 70 5.29 7.82 -2.29
C GLY A 70 5.53 6.96 -1.04
N GLY A 71 5.30 5.64 -1.13
CA GLY A 71 5.66 4.67 -0.10
C GLY A 71 4.56 3.65 0.22
N LEU A 72 4.96 2.63 0.98
CA LEU A 72 4.06 1.70 1.66
C LEU A 72 3.93 2.13 3.12
N PHE A 73 2.72 2.44 3.55
CA PHE A 73 2.40 2.90 4.90
C PHE A 73 1.79 1.73 5.65
N ILE A 74 2.54 1.16 6.59
CA ILE A 74 2.11 0.03 7.41
C ILE A 74 1.62 0.57 8.74
N SER A 75 0.43 0.15 9.13
CA SER A 75 -0.20 0.64 10.35
C SER A 75 0.37 -0.06 11.59
N LEU A 76 0.97 0.71 12.49
CA LEU A 76 1.42 0.26 13.81
C LEU A 76 0.78 1.18 14.87
N ASP A 77 -0.26 0.70 15.53
CA ASP A 77 -1.12 1.57 16.36
C ASP A 77 -0.68 1.69 17.82
N ASP A 78 0.14 0.76 18.30
CA ASP A 78 0.67 0.79 19.65
C ASP A 78 2.08 0.17 19.68
N VAL A 79 2.90 0.62 20.62
CA VAL A 79 4.21 0.06 20.90
C VAL A 79 4.10 -1.22 21.73
N ASP A 80 3.05 -1.34 22.53
CA ASP A 80 2.72 -2.54 23.30
C ASP A 80 1.95 -3.55 22.42
N SER A 81 2.38 -4.81 22.45
CA SER A 81 1.82 -5.85 21.57
C SER A 81 0.41 -6.26 21.97
N GLU A 82 0.07 -6.26 23.25
CA GLU A 82 -1.28 -6.62 23.72
C GLU A 82 -2.28 -5.55 23.30
N ASN A 83 -1.96 -4.27 23.54
CA ASN A 83 -2.80 -3.14 23.13
C ASN A 83 -3.00 -3.09 21.60
N HIS A 84 -1.93 -3.31 20.82
CA HIS A 84 -2.02 -3.32 19.37
C HIS A 84 -2.92 -4.47 18.88
N ASN A 85 -2.72 -5.68 19.41
CA ASN A 85 -3.50 -6.86 19.04
C ASN A 85 -4.98 -6.70 19.43
N GLU A 86 -5.28 -6.11 20.59
CA GLU A 86 -6.63 -5.80 21.04
C GLU A 86 -7.28 -4.75 20.13
N PHE A 87 -6.59 -3.63 19.86
CA PHE A 87 -7.09 -2.58 18.96
C PHE A 87 -7.41 -3.13 17.56
N ARG A 88 -6.58 -4.04 17.06
CA ARG A 88 -6.77 -4.70 15.76
C ARG A 88 -7.75 -5.86 15.79
N GLY A 89 -8.20 -6.29 16.97
CA GLY A 89 -9.07 -7.46 17.15
C GLY A 89 -8.48 -8.76 16.60
N THR A 90 -7.16 -8.83 16.47
CA THR A 90 -6.45 -9.94 15.79
C THR A 90 -5.23 -10.34 16.62
N PRO A 91 -5.22 -11.54 17.23
CA PRO A 91 -4.05 -12.05 17.93
C PRO A 91 -2.84 -12.16 16.99
N GLY A 92 -1.70 -11.63 17.42
CA GLY A 92 -0.44 -11.67 16.65
C GLY A 92 -0.29 -10.60 15.57
N ALA A 93 -1.19 -9.61 15.50
CA ALA A 93 -1.11 -8.51 14.54
C ALA A 93 0.17 -7.65 14.72
N TRP A 94 0.65 -7.48 15.95
CA TRP A 94 1.86 -6.72 16.25
C TRP A 94 3.10 -7.39 15.65
N GLU A 95 3.24 -8.70 15.86
CA GLU A 95 4.35 -9.50 15.33
C GLU A 95 4.33 -9.53 13.80
N GLN A 96 3.14 -9.74 13.22
CA GLN A 96 2.93 -9.72 11.76
C GLN A 96 3.30 -8.36 11.17
N THR A 97 2.82 -7.27 11.76
CA THR A 97 3.16 -5.89 11.37
C THR A 97 4.66 -5.67 11.41
N GLY A 98 5.32 -6.10 12.50
CA GLY A 98 6.77 -6.01 12.64
C GLY A 98 7.54 -6.80 11.57
N GLU A 99 7.07 -8.00 11.22
CA GLU A 99 7.66 -8.81 10.14
C GLU A 99 7.50 -8.13 8.78
N SER A 100 6.32 -7.62 8.50
CA SER A 100 6.00 -6.90 7.29
C SER A 100 6.85 -5.66 7.08
N ILE A 101 7.11 -4.88 8.14
CA ILE A 101 8.04 -3.75 8.09
C ILE A 101 9.45 -4.22 7.72
N ARG A 102 9.91 -5.35 8.26
CA ARG A 102 11.24 -5.91 7.93
C ARG A 102 11.32 -6.38 6.47
N LEU A 103 10.30 -7.06 5.98
CA LEU A 103 10.24 -7.61 4.62
C LEU A 103 10.16 -6.52 3.55
N THR A 104 9.47 -5.42 3.86
CA THR A 104 9.23 -4.31 2.92
C THR A 104 10.27 -3.20 3.02
N LYS A 105 11.27 -3.35 3.90
CA LYS A 105 12.38 -2.42 4.01
C LYS A 105 13.09 -2.28 2.66
N PRO A 106 13.31 -1.05 2.17
CA PRO A 106 14.06 -0.84 0.94
C PRO A 106 15.43 -1.51 1.06
N LYS A 107 15.79 -2.35 0.09
CA LYS A 107 17.16 -2.86 -0.01
C LYS A 107 18.05 -1.66 -0.30
N SER A 108 18.85 -1.24 0.68
CA SER A 108 19.78 -0.12 0.55
C SER A 108 20.60 -0.30 -0.73
N HIS A 109 20.48 0.64 -1.66
CA HIS A 109 21.42 0.80 -2.76
C HIS A 109 22.65 1.50 -2.19
N LEU A 110 23.50 0.75 -1.49
CA LEU A 110 24.91 1.08 -1.29
C LEU A 110 25.72 0.32 -2.33
#